data_AF-A0A920QGX5-F1
#
_entry.id   AF-A0A920QGX5-F1
#
_cell.length_a   1.000
_cell.length_b   1.000
_cell.length_c   1.000
_cell.angle_alpha   90.00
_cell.angle_beta   90.00
_cell.angle_gamma   90.00
#
_symmetry.space_group_name_H-M   'P 1'
#
loop_
_entity.id
_entity.type
_entity.pdbx_description
1 polymer ?
#
loop_
_entity_poly.entity_id
_entity_poly.type
_entity_poly.pdbx_seq_one_letter_code
_entity_poly.pdbx_strand_id
1 'polypeptide(L)'
;MAVRTKRIRPLLDNKVLNSWNALMISAFARAARVFNDSSFEKIAERAAAFIFKNLKDESGRLLRRWCEGEARYPAYLCDYAQMAMACLDLYETTYDPVWFRKGCELSNEIKRLFRNEKGPFYDTGTDGEVLLTRNAEGYDGVEPSGNSSVANAFLRLNSYGLESEFFEDAQRIFRCFSPMFNQAGGNFCSMLSGLHFSLSGPKEVVISGRRGDAETEALLSVVRREFHPNIVTVFLEEGKSKLSEEIIPLASGRPILNGRATAYVCQNQACRLPVHTVEELLELLD
;
A
#
# COMPACT_ATOMS: atom_id res chain seq x y z
N MET A 1 -40.11 -4.54 0.48
CA MET A 1 -39.21 -4.70 1.64
C MET A 1 -39.91 -5.28 2.90
N ALA A 2 -41.20 -5.00 3.15
CA ALA A 2 -41.94 -5.44 4.37
C ALA A 2 -42.01 -6.96 4.63
N VAL A 3 -41.92 -7.80 3.58
CA VAL A 3 -41.93 -9.27 3.74
C VAL A 3 -40.53 -9.81 4.16
N ARG A 4 -39.43 -9.14 3.79
CA ARG A 4 -38.06 -9.56 4.15
C ARG A 4 -37.73 -9.30 5.63
N THR A 5 -38.29 -8.25 6.23
CA THR A 5 -38.06 -7.89 7.64
C THR A 5 -38.66 -8.87 8.64
N LYS A 6 -39.56 -9.76 8.21
CA LYS A 6 -40.15 -10.82 9.05
C LYS A 6 -39.27 -12.08 9.16
N ARG A 7 -38.19 -12.18 8.38
CA ARG A 7 -37.24 -13.30 8.46
C ARG A 7 -36.30 -13.09 9.65
N ILE A 8 -35.95 -14.17 10.34
CA ILE A 8 -34.86 -14.16 11.32
C ILE A 8 -33.60 -13.68 10.58
N ARG A 9 -32.96 -12.62 11.10
CA ARG A 9 -31.73 -12.10 10.51
C ARG A 9 -30.63 -13.15 10.68
N PRO A 10 -29.76 -13.34 9.67
CA PRO A 10 -28.55 -14.12 9.87
C PRO A 10 -27.77 -13.61 11.08
N LEU A 11 -27.05 -14.50 11.77
CA LEU A 11 -26.12 -14.11 12.82
C LEU A 11 -25.11 -13.10 12.24
N LEU A 12 -24.89 -12.01 12.96
CA LEU A 12 -23.90 -11.01 12.60
C LEU A 12 -22.55 -11.46 13.18
N ASP A 13 -21.58 -11.70 12.31
CA ASP A 13 -20.19 -11.78 12.76
C ASP A 13 -19.74 -10.36 13.12
N ASN A 14 -19.52 -10.10 14.41
CA ASN A 14 -19.11 -8.81 14.97
C ASN A 14 -17.58 -8.67 15.04
N LYS A 15 -16.82 -9.61 14.45
CA LYS A 15 -15.36 -9.56 14.40
C LYS A 15 -14.87 -8.50 13.40
N VAL A 16 -13.92 -7.70 13.87
CA VAL A 16 -13.09 -6.84 13.03
C VAL A 16 -11.77 -7.58 12.81
N LEU A 17 -11.57 -8.10 11.60
CA LEU A 17 -10.32 -8.73 11.18
C LEU A 17 -9.40 -7.71 10.53
N ASN A 18 -8.13 -7.73 10.90
CA ASN A 18 -7.14 -6.75 10.46
C ASN A 18 -6.96 -6.80 8.93
N SER A 19 -6.65 -7.96 8.36
CA SER A 19 -6.49 -8.15 6.91
C SER A 19 -7.69 -7.65 6.09
N TRP A 20 -8.92 -7.98 6.51
CA TRP A 20 -10.14 -7.56 5.80
C TRP A 20 -10.42 -6.06 5.92
N ASN A 21 -10.14 -5.48 7.10
CA ASN A 21 -10.27 -4.04 7.27
C ASN A 21 -9.20 -3.30 6.48
N ALA A 22 -8.00 -3.84 6.35
CA ALA A 22 -6.95 -3.27 5.52
C ALA A 22 -7.37 -3.22 4.03
N LEU A 23 -7.97 -4.30 3.50
CA LEU A 23 -8.54 -4.29 2.13
C LEU A 23 -9.64 -3.24 1.99
N MET A 24 -10.53 -3.12 2.98
CA MET A 24 -11.57 -2.11 3.00
C MET A 24 -10.99 -0.68 3.04
N ILE A 25 -9.97 -0.43 3.86
CA ILE A 25 -9.27 0.86 3.97
C ILE A 25 -8.64 1.23 2.63
N SER A 26 -7.89 0.31 2.01
CA SER A 26 -7.30 0.48 0.68
C SER A 26 -8.37 0.83 -0.36
N ALA A 27 -9.50 0.10 -0.37
CA ALA A 27 -10.59 0.35 -1.29
C ALA A 27 -11.20 1.75 -1.11
N PHE A 28 -11.46 2.18 0.13
CA PHE A 28 -11.99 3.52 0.40
C PHE A 28 -10.98 4.63 0.09
N ALA A 29 -9.69 4.43 0.37
CA ALA A 29 -8.64 5.37 0.02
C ALA A 29 -8.59 5.59 -1.51
N ARG A 30 -8.55 4.49 -2.28
CA ARG A 30 -8.60 4.56 -3.75
C ARG A 30 -9.89 5.17 -4.27
N ALA A 31 -11.04 4.82 -3.69
CA ALA A 31 -12.34 5.40 -4.05
C ALA A 31 -12.36 6.92 -3.81
N ALA A 32 -11.79 7.40 -2.71
CA ALA A 32 -11.68 8.83 -2.41
C ALA A 32 -10.93 9.57 -3.52
N ARG A 33 -9.82 9.02 -4.01
CA ARG A 33 -9.05 9.60 -5.13
C ARG A 33 -9.84 9.63 -6.44
N VAL A 34 -10.42 8.49 -6.82
CA VAL A 34 -11.07 8.31 -8.12
C VAL A 34 -12.35 9.15 -8.22
N PHE A 35 -13.16 9.17 -7.14
CA PHE A 35 -14.42 9.91 -7.10
C PHE A 35 -14.28 11.34 -6.60
N ASN A 36 -13.09 11.74 -6.13
CA ASN A 36 -12.83 13.03 -5.48
C ASN A 36 -13.82 13.31 -4.33
N ASP A 37 -14.03 12.32 -3.46
CA ASP A 37 -14.98 12.37 -2.35
C ASP A 37 -14.28 12.13 -1.00
N SER A 38 -14.10 13.21 -0.24
CA SER A 38 -13.48 13.21 1.09
C SER A 38 -14.23 12.37 2.14
N SER A 39 -15.48 11.98 1.90
CA SER A 39 -16.21 11.09 2.81
C SER A 39 -15.61 9.68 2.84
N PHE A 40 -15.12 9.19 1.69
CA PHE A 40 -14.42 7.89 1.61
C PHE A 40 -13.06 7.96 2.31
N GLU A 41 -12.32 9.05 2.14
CA GLU A 41 -11.04 9.29 2.84
C GLU A 41 -11.24 9.22 4.35
N LYS A 42 -12.22 9.95 4.90
CA LYS A 42 -12.53 9.94 6.33
C LYS A 42 -12.91 8.55 6.86
N ILE A 43 -13.58 7.73 6.04
CA ILE A 43 -13.89 6.34 6.41
C ILE A 43 -12.60 5.52 6.52
N ALA A 44 -11.72 5.62 5.52
CA ALA A 44 -10.45 4.92 5.48
C ALA A 44 -9.53 5.31 6.66
N GLU A 45 -9.36 6.61 6.90
CA GLU A 45 -8.53 7.12 8.01
C GLU A 45 -9.07 6.69 9.38
N ARG A 46 -10.40 6.78 9.59
CA ARG A 46 -11.02 6.35 10.84
C ARG A 46 -10.84 4.85 11.08
N ALA A 47 -10.99 4.04 10.04
CA ALA A 47 -10.80 2.59 10.14
C ALA A 47 -9.33 2.25 10.43
N ALA A 48 -8.38 2.89 9.73
CA ALA A 48 -6.95 2.69 9.98
C ALA A 48 -6.57 3.13 11.41
N ALA A 49 -7.06 4.29 11.86
CA ALA A 49 -6.85 4.77 13.22
C ALA A 49 -7.43 3.80 14.26
N PHE A 50 -8.60 3.21 14.00
CA PHE A 50 -9.16 2.18 14.86
C PHE A 50 -8.23 0.96 14.98
N ILE A 51 -7.70 0.45 13.85
CA ILE A 51 -6.77 -0.69 13.84
C ILE A 51 -5.52 -0.36 14.65
N PHE A 52 -4.86 0.77 14.37
CA PHE A 52 -3.63 1.14 15.07
C PHE A 52 -3.81 1.44 16.55
N LYS A 53 -5.01 1.88 16.96
CA LYS A 53 -5.33 2.18 18.36
C LYS A 53 -5.71 0.92 19.16
N ASN A 54 -6.48 0.02 18.56
CA ASN A 54 -7.16 -1.04 19.30
C ASN A 54 -6.62 -2.44 19.02
N LEU A 55 -5.98 -2.68 17.87
CA LEU A 55 -5.43 -3.99 17.49
C LEU A 55 -3.92 -4.01 17.65
N LYS A 56 -3.44 -3.62 18.82
CA LYS A 56 -2.04 -3.75 19.23
C LYS A 56 -1.96 -4.26 20.67
N ASP A 57 -0.94 -5.05 20.97
CA ASP A 57 -0.61 -5.38 22.36
C ASP A 57 0.29 -4.31 23.00
N GLU A 58 0.66 -4.54 24.26
CA GLU A 58 1.50 -3.63 25.06
C GLU A 58 2.91 -3.42 24.47
N SER A 59 3.42 -4.40 23.70
CA SER A 59 4.71 -4.30 23.00
C SER A 59 4.62 -3.56 21.67
N GLY A 60 3.40 -3.23 21.23
CA GLY A 60 3.12 -2.62 19.93
C GLY A 60 2.92 -3.63 18.80
N ARG A 61 2.93 -4.93 19.09
CA ARG A 61 2.68 -6.01 18.12
C ARG A 61 1.25 -5.94 17.62
N LEU A 62 1.07 -6.00 16.30
CA LEU A 62 -0.25 -5.97 15.69
C LEU A 62 -1.04 -7.24 16.05
N LEU A 63 -2.32 -7.08 16.33
CA LEU A 63 -3.24 -8.17 16.64
C LEU A 63 -4.21 -8.41 15.46
N ARG A 64 -4.66 -9.65 15.32
CA ARG A 64 -5.48 -10.09 14.17
C ARG A 64 -6.93 -9.64 14.28
N ARG A 65 -7.51 -9.76 15.47
CA ARG A 65 -8.96 -9.71 15.65
C ARG A 65 -9.34 -8.80 16.81
N TRP A 66 -10.31 -7.94 16.55
CA TRP A 66 -11.11 -7.31 17.59
C TRP A 66 -12.54 -7.84 17.60
N CYS A 67 -13.08 -8.13 18.77
CA CYS A 67 -14.45 -8.62 18.94
C CYS A 67 -14.92 -8.30 20.35
N GLU A 68 -16.11 -7.73 20.51
CA GLU A 68 -16.74 -7.50 21.82
C GLU A 68 -15.87 -6.73 22.83
N GLY A 69 -15.07 -5.77 22.33
CA GLY A 69 -14.21 -4.94 23.18
C GLY A 69 -12.82 -5.53 23.45
N GLU A 70 -12.52 -6.70 22.88
CA GLU A 70 -11.27 -7.42 23.10
C GLU A 70 -10.45 -7.56 21.80
N ALA A 71 -9.18 -7.17 21.86
CA ALA A 71 -8.18 -7.49 20.86
C ALA A 71 -7.49 -8.82 21.20
N ARG A 72 -7.39 -9.74 20.24
CA ARG A 72 -6.76 -11.05 20.47
C ARG A 72 -6.01 -11.55 19.24
N TYR A 73 -5.04 -12.43 19.53
CA TYR A 73 -4.20 -13.21 18.63
C TYR A 73 -3.16 -12.37 17.89
N PRO A 74 -1.87 -12.78 17.89
CA PRO A 74 -0.87 -12.17 17.04
C PRO A 74 -1.34 -12.14 15.59
N ALA A 75 -1.19 -10.98 14.93
CA ALA A 75 -1.46 -10.83 13.51
C ALA A 75 -0.50 -11.68 12.67
N TYR A 76 -1.00 -12.25 11.57
CA TYR A 76 -0.23 -13.04 10.60
C TYR A 76 0.38 -12.14 9.53
N LEU A 77 1.19 -12.73 8.64
CA LEU A 77 1.82 -12.03 7.52
C LEU A 77 0.81 -11.22 6.69
N CYS A 78 -0.34 -11.82 6.37
CA CYS A 78 -1.38 -11.20 5.55
C CYS A 78 -1.93 -9.91 6.20
N ASP A 79 -2.15 -9.93 7.52
CA ASP A 79 -2.62 -8.77 8.28
C ASP A 79 -1.64 -7.60 8.18
N TYR A 80 -0.32 -7.84 8.34
CA TYR A 80 0.69 -6.80 8.18
C TYR A 80 0.80 -6.30 6.75
N ALA A 81 0.90 -7.22 5.79
CA ALA A 81 1.17 -6.89 4.40
C ALA A 81 0.01 -6.09 3.78
N GLN A 82 -1.23 -6.52 4.04
CA GLN A 82 -2.42 -5.79 3.60
C GLN A 82 -2.53 -4.43 4.29
N MET A 83 -2.21 -4.34 5.59
CA MET A 83 -2.23 -3.05 6.29
C MET A 83 -1.11 -2.10 5.81
N ALA A 84 0.06 -2.62 5.45
CA ALA A 84 1.12 -1.84 4.84
C ALA A 84 0.68 -1.27 3.49
N MET A 85 0.06 -2.10 2.63
CA MET A 85 -0.55 -1.64 1.37
C MET A 85 -1.62 -0.57 1.61
N ALA A 86 -2.51 -0.78 2.59
CA ALA A 86 -3.56 0.19 2.93
C ALA A 86 -2.99 1.53 3.41
N CYS A 87 -1.88 1.52 4.15
CA CYS A 87 -1.15 2.72 4.54
C CYS A 87 -0.56 3.46 3.33
N LEU A 88 0.05 2.73 2.39
CA LEU A 88 0.58 3.35 1.16
C LEU A 88 -0.55 3.92 0.28
N ASP A 89 -1.71 3.25 0.23
CA ASP A 89 -2.88 3.77 -0.48
C ASP A 89 -3.48 5.00 0.21
N LEU A 90 -3.54 5.03 1.55
CA LEU A 90 -3.92 6.23 2.30
C LEU A 90 -2.94 7.37 2.03
N TYR A 91 -1.63 7.08 2.04
CA TYR A 91 -0.61 8.07 1.71
C TYR A 91 -0.81 8.67 0.32
N GLU A 92 -0.98 7.87 -0.74
CA GLU A 92 -1.21 8.42 -2.09
C GLU A 92 -2.55 9.18 -2.22
N THR A 93 -3.47 8.95 -1.29
CA THR A 93 -4.76 9.66 -1.23
C THR A 93 -4.60 11.04 -0.60
N THR A 94 -4.05 11.08 0.61
CA THR A 94 -3.99 12.29 1.44
C THR A 94 -2.69 13.06 1.26
N TYR A 95 -1.64 12.38 0.82
CA TYR A 95 -0.24 12.78 0.89
C TYR A 95 0.21 13.16 2.31
N ASP A 96 -0.44 12.61 3.33
CA ASP A 96 0.03 12.73 4.72
C ASP A 96 1.16 11.72 4.96
N PRO A 97 2.41 12.20 5.21
CA PRO A 97 3.57 11.34 5.42
C PRO A 97 3.45 10.40 6.63
N VAL A 98 2.51 10.62 7.55
CA VAL A 98 2.24 9.69 8.66
C VAL A 98 1.83 8.31 8.13
N TRP A 99 1.03 8.25 7.06
CA TRP A 99 0.61 6.98 6.47
C TRP A 99 1.77 6.27 5.77
N PHE A 100 2.63 7.02 5.06
CA PHE A 100 3.84 6.45 4.47
C PHE A 100 4.74 5.83 5.54
N ARG A 101 5.01 6.56 6.62
CA ARG A 101 5.81 6.09 7.75
C ARG A 101 5.26 4.80 8.34
N LYS A 102 3.94 4.73 8.57
CA LYS A 102 3.27 3.52 9.06
C LYS A 102 3.42 2.34 8.09
N GLY A 103 3.39 2.58 6.78
CA GLY A 103 3.68 1.58 5.76
C GLY A 103 5.10 1.03 5.90
N CYS A 104 6.10 1.91 6.05
CA CYS A 104 7.49 1.51 6.28
C CYS A 104 7.68 0.74 7.58
N GLU A 105 7.09 1.21 8.69
CA GLU A 105 7.13 0.53 10.00
C GLU A 105 6.58 -0.89 9.91
N LEU A 106 5.40 -1.07 9.29
CA LEU A 106 4.80 -2.39 9.09
C LEU A 106 5.68 -3.29 8.20
N SER A 107 6.26 -2.74 7.13
CA SER A 107 7.14 -3.50 6.23
C SER A 107 8.45 -3.94 6.89
N ASN A 108 9.00 -3.13 7.79
CA ASN A 108 10.15 -3.52 8.60
C ASN A 108 9.79 -4.60 9.61
N GLU A 109 8.61 -4.52 10.23
CA GLU A 109 8.09 -5.59 11.08
C GLU A 109 7.83 -6.88 10.30
N ILE A 110 7.40 -6.79 9.04
CA ILE A 110 7.27 -7.95 8.15
C ILE A 110 8.61 -8.68 8.02
N LYS A 111 9.69 -7.94 7.74
CA LYS A 111 11.05 -8.48 7.66
C LYS A 111 11.50 -9.08 8.98
N ARG A 112 11.25 -8.41 10.11
CA ARG A 112 11.66 -8.86 11.44
C ARG A 112 10.97 -10.16 11.88
N LEU A 113 9.67 -10.27 11.63
CA LEU A 113 8.82 -11.32 12.20
C LEU A 113 8.65 -12.53 11.28
N PHE A 114 8.60 -12.32 9.96
CA PHE A 114 8.10 -13.33 9.04
C PHE A 114 9.11 -13.77 7.98
N ARG A 115 10.26 -13.08 7.88
CA ARG A 115 11.25 -13.38 6.83
C ARG A 115 11.79 -14.80 6.95
N ASN A 116 11.89 -15.43 5.79
CA ASN A 116 12.61 -16.66 5.56
C ASN A 116 13.80 -16.33 4.66
N GLU A 117 15.02 -16.49 5.18
CA GLU A 117 16.26 -16.13 4.45
C GLU A 117 16.42 -16.87 3.13
N LYS A 118 15.83 -18.08 3.00
CA LYS A 118 16.02 -18.96 1.83
C LYS A 118 14.75 -19.15 1.01
N GLY A 119 13.65 -18.48 1.34
CA GLY A 119 12.35 -18.77 0.75
C GLY A 119 11.33 -17.64 0.83
N PRO A 120 10.05 -17.94 0.59
CA PRO A 120 8.97 -16.98 0.79
C PRO A 120 8.78 -16.71 2.28
N PHE A 121 8.15 -15.57 2.60
CA PHE A 121 7.85 -15.19 3.97
C PHE A 121 6.87 -16.19 4.59
N TYR A 122 7.09 -16.50 5.86
CA TYR A 122 6.23 -17.38 6.64
C TYR A 122 4.96 -16.67 7.07
N ASP A 123 3.85 -17.39 7.20
CA ASP A 123 2.57 -16.79 7.56
C ASP A 123 2.52 -16.39 9.05
N THR A 124 3.22 -17.13 9.92
CA THR A 124 3.26 -16.88 11.37
C THR A 124 4.51 -16.12 11.77
N GLY A 125 4.46 -15.30 12.82
CA GLY A 125 5.62 -14.58 13.34
C GLY A 125 6.58 -15.50 14.11
N THR A 126 7.85 -15.11 14.21
CA THR A 126 8.86 -15.77 15.05
C THR A 126 8.56 -15.69 16.55
N ASP A 127 7.68 -14.76 16.93
CA ASP A 127 7.17 -14.50 18.27
C ASP A 127 5.84 -15.22 18.57
N GLY A 128 5.34 -16.02 17.62
CA GLY A 128 4.12 -16.79 17.76
C GLY A 128 4.32 -18.13 18.48
N GLU A 129 3.27 -18.97 18.44
CA GLU A 129 3.35 -20.34 18.90
C GLU A 129 4.45 -21.12 18.15
N VAL A 130 5.16 -21.99 18.87
CA VAL A 130 6.17 -22.87 18.28
C VAL A 130 5.47 -23.96 17.49
N LEU A 131 5.41 -23.79 16.17
CA LEU A 131 4.81 -24.76 15.24
C LEU A 131 5.85 -25.80 14.80
N LEU A 132 5.39 -27.02 14.52
CA LEU A 132 6.23 -28.08 13.91
C LEU A 132 6.81 -27.66 12.55
N THR A 133 6.02 -26.90 11.79
CA THR A 133 6.43 -26.26 10.53
C THR A 133 5.74 -24.90 10.40
N ARG A 134 6.45 -23.92 9.84
CA ARG A 134 5.86 -22.63 9.46
C ARG A 134 5.51 -22.68 7.98
N ASN A 135 4.24 -22.50 7.67
CA ASN A 135 3.75 -22.44 6.30
C ASN A 135 4.07 -21.08 5.67
N ALA A 136 4.07 -21.06 4.35
CA ALA A 136 4.17 -19.86 3.54
C ALA A 136 3.25 -20.02 2.33
N GLU A 137 2.18 -19.24 2.28
CA GLU A 137 1.19 -19.33 1.21
C GLU A 137 1.42 -18.24 0.14
N GLY A 138 1.34 -18.66 -1.12
CA GLY A 138 1.30 -17.75 -2.28
C GLY A 138 -0.05 -17.76 -3.02
N TYR A 139 -0.93 -18.70 -2.70
CA TYR A 139 -2.25 -18.85 -3.31
C TYR A 139 -3.17 -17.72 -2.88
N ASP A 140 -3.74 -17.00 -3.85
CA ASP A 140 -4.75 -15.98 -3.62
C ASP A 140 -6.12 -16.66 -3.49
N GLY A 141 -6.65 -16.69 -2.26
CA GLY A 141 -7.94 -17.30 -1.93
C GLY A 141 -9.07 -16.28 -1.95
N VAL A 142 -9.78 -16.17 -0.82
CA VAL A 142 -10.81 -15.12 -0.63
C VAL A 142 -10.19 -13.72 -0.51
N GLU A 143 -8.91 -13.64 -0.18
CA GLU A 143 -8.08 -12.44 -0.12
C GLU A 143 -6.72 -12.72 -0.78
N PRO A 144 -5.97 -11.68 -1.21
CA PRO A 144 -4.59 -11.86 -1.66
C PRO A 144 -3.74 -12.56 -0.62
N SER A 145 -2.83 -13.43 -1.05
CA SER A 145 -1.92 -14.09 -0.12
C SER A 145 -1.02 -13.09 0.60
N GLY A 146 -0.51 -13.48 1.78
CA GLY A 146 0.46 -12.67 2.51
C GLY A 146 1.70 -12.37 1.66
N ASN A 147 2.24 -13.38 0.97
CA ASN A 147 3.41 -13.20 0.10
C ASN A 147 3.11 -12.32 -1.13
N SER A 148 1.93 -12.47 -1.77
CA SER A 148 1.49 -11.57 -2.85
C SER A 148 1.48 -10.11 -2.37
N SER A 149 0.90 -9.87 -1.19
CA SER A 149 0.78 -8.53 -0.61
C SER A 149 2.13 -7.94 -0.20
N VAL A 150 3.04 -8.75 0.36
CA VAL A 150 4.41 -8.33 0.69
C VAL A 150 5.15 -7.89 -0.56
N ALA A 151 5.12 -8.70 -1.62
CA ALA A 151 5.80 -8.37 -2.87
C ALA A 151 5.32 -7.02 -3.42
N ASN A 152 4.00 -6.78 -3.44
CA ASN A 152 3.43 -5.51 -3.89
C ASN A 152 3.85 -4.32 -3.00
N ALA A 153 3.79 -4.47 -1.67
CA ALA A 153 4.18 -3.40 -0.73
C ALA A 153 5.67 -3.05 -0.88
N PHE A 154 6.52 -4.07 -0.97
CA PHE A 154 7.97 -3.92 -1.03
C PHE A 154 8.42 -3.31 -2.36
N LEU A 155 7.81 -3.71 -3.48
CA LEU A 155 8.05 -3.08 -4.77
C LEU A 155 7.70 -1.59 -4.75
N ARG A 156 6.55 -1.22 -4.18
CA ARG A 156 6.16 0.20 -4.04
C ARG A 156 7.15 0.96 -3.16
N LEU A 157 7.52 0.43 -1.99
CA LEU A 157 8.51 1.06 -1.11
C LEU A 157 9.85 1.26 -1.81
N ASN A 158 10.33 0.26 -2.56
CA ASN A 158 11.54 0.41 -3.35
C ASN A 158 11.40 1.50 -4.42
N SER A 159 10.25 1.63 -5.09
CA SER A 159 9.99 2.74 -6.04
C SER A 159 9.92 4.11 -5.36
N TYR A 160 9.63 4.18 -4.06
CA TYR A 160 9.78 5.42 -3.27
C TYR A 160 11.25 5.74 -2.91
N GLY A 161 12.20 4.90 -3.35
CA GLY A 161 13.62 5.04 -3.14
C GLY A 161 14.16 4.39 -1.86
N LEU A 162 13.39 3.50 -1.24
CA LEU A 162 13.83 2.75 -0.06
C LEU A 162 14.82 1.63 -0.47
N GLU A 163 15.43 1.00 0.53
CA GLU A 163 16.56 0.08 0.38
C GLU A 163 16.30 -1.05 -0.65
N SER A 164 17.34 -1.45 -1.38
CA SER A 164 17.26 -2.51 -2.41
C SER A 164 16.76 -3.84 -1.87
N GLU A 165 16.92 -4.07 -0.57
CA GLU A 165 16.47 -5.28 0.11
C GLU A 165 14.95 -5.51 -0.04
N PHE A 166 14.14 -4.46 -0.13
CA PHE A 166 12.71 -4.60 -0.43
C PHE A 166 12.49 -5.22 -1.81
N PHE A 167 13.21 -4.74 -2.82
CA PHE A 167 13.14 -5.31 -4.17
C PHE A 167 13.68 -6.76 -4.22
N GLU A 168 14.81 -7.02 -3.56
CA GLU A 168 15.41 -8.35 -3.48
C GLU A 168 14.48 -9.38 -2.81
N ASP A 169 13.80 -8.98 -1.73
CA ASP A 169 12.79 -9.79 -1.05
C ASP A 169 11.58 -10.07 -1.94
N ALA A 170 11.06 -9.07 -2.67
CA ALA A 170 9.97 -9.26 -3.62
C ALA A 170 10.38 -10.23 -4.76
N GLN A 171 11.59 -10.08 -5.30
CA GLN A 171 12.16 -10.99 -6.31
C GLN A 171 12.35 -12.41 -5.77
N ARG A 172 12.67 -12.59 -4.49
CA ARG A 172 12.73 -13.91 -3.85
C ARG A 172 11.35 -14.55 -3.81
N ILE A 173 10.31 -13.82 -3.41
CA ILE A 173 8.92 -14.30 -3.41
C ILE A 173 8.52 -14.80 -4.80
N PHE A 174 8.72 -14.00 -5.85
CA PHE A 174 8.36 -14.39 -7.22
C PHE A 174 9.08 -15.66 -7.67
N ARG A 175 10.38 -15.78 -7.40
CA ARG A 175 11.15 -16.98 -7.75
C ARG A 175 10.61 -18.22 -7.06
N CYS A 176 10.30 -18.14 -5.76
CA CYS A 176 9.78 -19.27 -5.00
C CYS A 176 8.43 -19.78 -5.53
N PHE A 177 7.52 -18.90 -5.90
CA PHE A 177 6.18 -19.28 -6.38
C PHE A 177 6.07 -19.43 -7.90
N SER A 178 7.13 -19.13 -8.65
CA SER A 178 7.14 -19.22 -10.12
C SER A 178 6.70 -20.57 -10.69
N PRO A 179 7.05 -21.74 -10.12
CA PRO A 179 6.52 -23.00 -10.65
C PRO A 179 4.99 -23.08 -10.54
N MET A 180 4.42 -22.54 -9.46
CA MET A 180 2.99 -22.62 -9.16
C MET A 180 2.17 -21.66 -10.03
N PHE A 181 2.58 -20.39 -10.14
CA PHE A 181 1.83 -19.43 -10.96
C PHE A 181 2.04 -19.63 -12.47
N ASN A 182 3.13 -20.28 -12.91
CA ASN A 182 3.26 -20.72 -14.30
C ASN A 182 2.27 -21.83 -14.64
N GLN A 183 1.92 -22.68 -13.66
CA GLN A 183 0.94 -23.75 -13.84
C GLN A 183 -0.50 -23.27 -13.69
N ALA A 184 -0.77 -22.37 -12.74
CA ALA A 184 -2.11 -21.95 -12.35
C ALA A 184 -2.20 -20.45 -12.07
N GLY A 185 -1.78 -19.60 -13.01
CA GLY A 185 -1.65 -18.15 -12.81
C GLY A 185 -2.90 -17.44 -12.28
N GLY A 186 -4.11 -17.91 -12.65
CA GLY A 186 -5.37 -17.35 -12.14
C GLY A 186 -5.56 -17.47 -10.62
N ASN A 187 -4.79 -18.33 -9.96
CA ASN A 187 -4.76 -18.49 -8.50
C ASN A 187 -3.74 -17.57 -7.81
N PHE A 188 -3.04 -16.73 -8.57
CA PHE A 188 -1.94 -15.86 -8.11
C PHE A 188 -2.06 -14.44 -8.69
N CYS A 189 -3.29 -13.98 -8.95
CA CYS A 189 -3.56 -12.70 -9.63
C CYS A 189 -2.90 -11.48 -8.96
N SER A 190 -2.87 -11.42 -7.62
CA SER A 190 -2.22 -10.33 -6.89
C SER A 190 -0.69 -10.41 -7.03
N MET A 191 -0.13 -11.61 -7.02
CA MET A 191 1.29 -11.82 -7.25
C MET A 191 1.69 -11.47 -8.69
N LEU A 192 0.88 -11.86 -9.67
CA LEU A 192 1.08 -11.52 -11.08
C LEU A 192 0.94 -10.00 -11.32
N SER A 193 0.07 -9.32 -10.57
CA SER A 193 -0.01 -7.85 -10.60
C SER A 193 1.28 -7.20 -10.09
N GLY A 194 1.85 -7.71 -8.99
CA GLY A 194 3.14 -7.25 -8.49
C GLY A 194 4.29 -7.56 -9.45
N LEU A 195 4.27 -8.74 -10.09
CA LEU A 195 5.24 -9.10 -11.12
C LEU A 195 5.14 -8.18 -12.34
N HIS A 196 3.92 -7.87 -12.80
CA HIS A 196 3.68 -6.91 -13.86
C HIS A 196 4.22 -5.52 -13.50
N PHE A 197 3.95 -5.04 -12.28
CA PHE A 197 4.50 -3.78 -11.78
C PHE A 197 6.02 -3.76 -11.83
N SER A 198 6.67 -4.83 -11.33
CA SER A 198 8.13 -4.95 -11.33
C SER A 198 8.73 -5.00 -12.73
N LEU A 199 8.10 -5.70 -13.67
CA LEU A 199 8.62 -5.88 -15.03
C LEU A 199 8.36 -4.67 -15.93
N SER A 200 7.35 -3.87 -15.62
CA SER A 200 7.00 -2.68 -16.41
C SER A 200 7.95 -1.50 -16.17
N GLY A 201 8.79 -1.57 -15.14
CA GLY A 201 9.64 -0.45 -14.71
C GLY A 201 8.75 0.67 -14.18
N PRO A 202 8.37 0.65 -12.89
CA PRO A 202 7.39 1.59 -12.37
C PRO A 202 7.84 3.05 -12.55
N LYS A 203 6.90 3.92 -12.95
CA LYS A 203 7.16 5.35 -13.07
C LYS A 203 7.02 6.01 -11.70
N GLU A 204 8.01 6.80 -11.35
CA GLU A 204 8.14 7.53 -10.10
C GLU A 204 7.71 8.97 -10.36
N VAL A 205 6.53 9.36 -9.85
CA VAL A 205 5.94 10.67 -10.13
C VAL A 205 6.02 11.55 -8.89
N VAL A 206 6.66 12.71 -9.00
CA VAL A 206 6.70 13.73 -7.94
C VAL A 206 6.02 14.99 -8.46
N ILE A 207 5.01 15.48 -7.74
CA ILE A 207 4.33 16.73 -8.05
C ILE A 207 4.65 17.72 -6.94
N SER A 208 5.19 18.87 -7.32
CA SER A 208 5.55 19.95 -6.39
C SER A 208 4.71 21.17 -6.69
N GLY A 209 4.03 21.71 -5.67
CA GLY A 209 3.06 22.77 -5.87
C GLY A 209 2.35 23.22 -4.59
N ARG A 210 1.33 24.08 -4.73
CA ARG A 210 0.50 24.56 -3.63
C ARG A 210 -0.84 23.85 -3.64
N ARG A 211 -1.27 23.32 -2.49
CA ARG A 211 -2.62 22.75 -2.36
C ARG A 211 -3.68 23.82 -2.70
N GLY A 212 -4.66 23.46 -3.51
CA GLY A 212 -5.75 24.35 -3.93
C GLY A 212 -5.39 25.32 -5.06
N ASP A 213 -4.12 25.35 -5.51
CA ASP A 213 -3.75 26.03 -6.75
C ASP A 213 -4.24 25.23 -7.96
N ALA A 214 -4.74 25.93 -8.99
CA ALA A 214 -5.40 25.29 -10.12
C ALA A 214 -4.46 24.41 -10.97
N GLU A 215 -3.21 24.83 -11.19
CA GLU A 215 -2.23 24.01 -11.92
C GLU A 215 -1.86 22.77 -11.11
N THR A 216 -1.65 22.95 -9.80
CA THR A 216 -1.31 21.85 -8.89
C THR A 216 -2.41 20.80 -8.83
N GLU A 217 -3.66 21.20 -8.62
CA GLU A 217 -4.80 20.28 -8.55
C GLU A 217 -5.07 19.59 -9.90
N ALA A 218 -4.80 20.26 -11.02
CA ALA A 218 -4.91 19.66 -12.35
C ALA A 218 -3.89 18.52 -12.54
N LEU A 219 -2.61 18.74 -12.18
CA LEU A 219 -1.58 17.69 -12.23
C LEU A 219 -1.89 16.54 -11.25
N LEU A 220 -2.30 16.85 -10.03
CA LEU A 220 -2.70 15.85 -9.04
C LEU A 220 -3.90 15.02 -9.52
N SER A 221 -4.84 15.62 -10.24
CA SER A 221 -6.02 14.93 -10.78
C SER A 221 -5.63 13.82 -11.76
N VAL A 222 -4.61 14.01 -12.59
CA VAL A 222 -4.13 13.01 -13.55
C VAL A 222 -3.74 11.72 -12.82
N VAL A 223 -2.87 11.83 -11.83
CA VAL A 223 -2.35 10.66 -11.09
C VAL A 223 -3.35 10.07 -10.10
N ARG A 224 -4.41 10.81 -9.73
CA ARG A 224 -5.42 10.36 -8.77
C ARG A 224 -6.63 9.67 -9.41
N ARG A 225 -7.06 10.12 -10.58
CA ARG A 225 -8.35 9.70 -11.17
C ARG A 225 -8.22 8.65 -12.26
N GLU A 226 -7.11 8.65 -12.97
CA GLU A 226 -6.88 7.71 -14.07
C GLU A 226 -6.24 6.41 -13.56
N PHE A 227 -6.43 5.34 -14.32
CA PHE A 227 -5.88 4.03 -13.97
C PHE A 227 -4.45 3.90 -14.48
N HIS A 228 -3.49 4.27 -13.61
CA HIS A 228 -2.05 4.12 -13.84
C HIS A 228 -1.49 3.04 -12.91
N PRO A 229 -1.54 1.74 -13.30
CA PRO A 229 -1.21 0.64 -12.39
C PRO A 229 0.27 0.55 -12.00
N ASN A 230 1.15 1.18 -12.76
CA ASN A 230 2.60 1.04 -12.65
C ASN A 230 3.28 2.34 -12.20
N ILE A 231 2.63 3.12 -11.34
CA ILE A 231 3.20 4.36 -10.81
C ILE A 231 3.21 4.39 -9.28
N VAL A 232 4.16 5.14 -8.73
CA VAL A 232 4.10 5.65 -7.35
C VAL A 232 4.09 7.17 -7.39
N THR A 233 3.43 7.80 -6.41
CA THR A 233 3.23 9.25 -6.44
C THR A 233 3.65 9.91 -5.14
N VAL A 234 4.33 11.05 -5.25
CA VAL A 234 4.71 11.90 -4.13
C VAL A 234 4.20 13.30 -4.41
N PHE A 235 3.60 13.94 -3.40
CA PHE A 235 3.25 15.35 -3.47
C PHE A 235 4.09 16.15 -2.47
N LEU A 236 4.78 17.17 -2.98
CA LEU A 236 5.55 18.11 -2.18
C LEU A 236 4.79 19.43 -2.11
N GLU A 237 4.02 19.58 -1.02
CA GLU A 237 3.31 20.81 -0.73
C GLU A 237 4.30 21.91 -0.33
N GLU A 238 4.27 23.03 -1.06
CA GLU A 238 5.14 24.17 -0.78
C GLU A 238 5.03 24.62 0.68
N GLY A 239 6.17 24.68 1.37
CA GLY A 239 6.24 25.06 2.79
C GLY A 239 5.84 23.96 3.78
N LYS A 240 5.43 22.77 3.33
CA LYS A 240 5.08 21.62 4.20
C LYS A 240 5.75 20.30 3.79
N SER A 241 6.66 20.31 2.83
CA SER A 241 7.30 19.11 2.27
C SER A 241 8.40 18.48 3.16
N LYS A 242 8.87 19.18 4.20
CA LYS A 242 10.07 18.77 4.97
C LYS A 242 10.05 17.33 5.47
N LEU A 243 8.92 16.88 6.04
CA LEU A 243 8.84 15.52 6.55
C LEU A 243 8.82 14.49 5.42
N SER A 244 8.12 14.78 4.32
CA SER A 244 8.12 13.91 3.14
C SER A 244 9.52 13.80 2.54
N GLU A 245 10.26 14.91 2.44
CA GLU A 245 11.66 14.92 1.98
C GLU A 245 12.61 14.14 2.89
N GLU A 246 12.32 14.04 4.19
CA GLU A 246 13.11 13.28 5.16
C GLU A 246 12.88 11.76 5.04
N ILE A 247 11.63 11.34 4.85
CA ILE A 247 11.27 9.91 4.95
C ILE A 247 11.03 9.24 3.59
N ILE A 248 10.88 10.00 2.50
CA ILE A 248 10.68 9.49 1.14
C ILE A 248 11.88 9.94 0.30
N PRO A 249 12.88 9.07 0.05
CA PRO A 249 14.05 9.43 -0.75
C PRO A 249 13.71 9.98 -2.15
N LEU A 250 12.64 9.48 -2.79
CA LEU A 250 12.14 9.97 -4.08
C LEU A 250 11.74 11.47 -4.06
N ALA A 251 11.40 12.03 -2.90
CA ALA A 251 11.04 13.46 -2.76
C ALA A 251 12.24 14.40 -2.92
N SER A 252 13.46 13.92 -2.73
CA SER A 252 14.65 14.79 -2.64
C SER A 252 14.98 15.47 -3.97
N GLY A 253 15.24 16.78 -3.92
CA GLY A 253 15.69 17.56 -5.08
C GLY A 253 14.64 17.72 -6.19
N ARG A 254 13.38 17.91 -5.80
CA ARG A 254 12.23 18.10 -6.72
C ARG A 254 11.46 19.40 -6.42
N PRO A 255 12.10 20.59 -6.52
CA PRO A 255 11.46 21.85 -6.15
C PRO A 255 10.36 22.28 -7.13
N ILE A 256 9.67 23.37 -6.83
CA ILE A 256 8.88 24.09 -7.83
C ILE A 256 9.85 24.80 -8.79
N LEU A 257 9.63 24.68 -10.10
CA LEU A 257 10.39 25.40 -11.12
C LEU A 257 9.57 26.55 -11.70
N ASN A 258 10.24 27.67 -11.98
CA ASN A 258 9.64 28.86 -12.60
C ASN A 258 8.39 29.41 -11.87
N GLY A 259 8.25 29.11 -10.57
CA GLY A 259 7.08 29.51 -9.78
C GLY A 259 5.77 28.79 -10.15
N ARG A 260 5.85 27.68 -10.89
CA ARG A 260 4.69 26.91 -11.36
C ARG A 260 4.63 25.52 -10.74
N ALA A 261 3.44 24.94 -10.69
CA ALA A 261 3.31 23.52 -10.35
C ALA A 261 4.20 22.69 -11.29
N THR A 262 4.96 21.76 -10.74
CA THR A 262 5.99 21.03 -11.48
C THR A 262 5.82 19.54 -11.23
N ALA A 263 5.68 18.77 -12.30
CA ALA A 263 5.68 17.32 -12.26
C ALA A 263 7.01 16.76 -12.77
N TYR A 264 7.54 15.81 -12.02
CA TYR A 264 8.75 15.06 -12.34
C TYR A 264 8.36 13.60 -12.55
N VAL A 265 8.79 13.02 -13.67
CA VAL A 265 8.58 11.61 -13.96
C VAL A 265 9.94 10.95 -14.17
N CYS A 266 10.25 10.01 -13.29
CA CYS A 266 11.45 9.20 -13.36
C CYS A 266 11.09 7.73 -13.59
N GLN A 267 11.98 6.98 -14.23
CA GLN A 267 11.82 5.56 -14.46
C GLN A 267 13.22 4.94 -14.55
N ASN A 268 13.45 3.84 -13.83
CA ASN A 268 14.74 3.13 -13.85
C ASN A 268 15.94 4.06 -13.62
N GLN A 269 15.89 4.90 -12.57
CA GLN A 269 16.95 5.86 -12.19
C GLN A 269 17.19 7.01 -13.19
N ALA A 270 16.38 7.14 -14.25
CA ALA A 270 16.46 8.22 -15.20
C ALA A 270 15.20 9.10 -15.12
N CYS A 271 15.39 10.41 -14.97
CA CYS A 271 14.30 11.38 -14.97
C CYS A 271 14.18 12.06 -16.34
N ARG A 272 12.94 12.28 -16.78
CA ARG A 272 12.63 13.14 -17.93
C ARG A 272 12.72 14.62 -17.53
N LEU A 273 12.62 15.51 -18.51
CA LEU A 273 12.50 16.93 -18.22
C LEU A 273 11.21 17.18 -17.42
N PRO A 274 11.25 18.02 -16.37
CA PRO A 274 10.05 18.35 -15.61
C PRO A 274 9.02 19.07 -16.48
N VAL A 275 7.75 18.81 -16.21
CA VAL A 275 6.61 19.32 -16.99
C VAL A 275 5.67 20.13 -16.12
N HIS A 276 4.85 20.98 -16.75
CA HIS A 276 3.99 21.92 -16.05
C HIS A 276 2.52 21.79 -16.43
N THR A 277 2.19 21.07 -17.51
CA THR A 277 0.81 20.91 -17.98
C THR A 277 0.34 19.46 -17.87
N VAL A 278 -0.99 19.30 -17.93
CA VAL A 278 -1.63 17.98 -17.89
C VAL A 278 -1.28 17.17 -19.13
N GLU A 279 -1.26 17.82 -20.30
CA GLU A 279 -0.96 17.18 -21.58
C GLU A 279 0.46 16.60 -21.58
N GLU A 280 1.44 17.39 -21.15
CA GLU A 280 2.83 16.96 -21.04
C GLU A 280 2.99 15.82 -20.01
N LEU A 281 2.27 15.88 -18.88
CA LEU A 281 2.30 14.81 -17.89
C LEU A 281 1.73 13.50 -18.44
N LEU A 282 0.61 13.55 -19.16
CA LEU A 282 0.00 12.38 -19.78
C LEU A 282 0.95 11.70 -20.79
N GLU A 283 1.63 12.50 -21.63
CA GLU A 283 2.64 11.97 -22.57
C GLU A 283 3.80 11.24 -21.88
N LEU A 284 4.15 11.64 -20.64
CA LEU A 284 5.15 10.95 -19.84
C LEU A 284 4.61 9.69 -19.14
N LEU A 285 3.28 9.57 -18.97
CA LEU A 285 2.62 8.45 -18.29
C LEU A 285 2.18 7.33 -19.23
N ASP A 286 2.03 7.59 -20.53
CA ASP A 286 1.88 6.56 -21.58
C ASP A 286 3.15 5.72 -21.82
#